data_AF-A0A069CRW1-F1
#
_entry.id   AF-A0A069CRW1-F1
#
_cell.length_a   1.000
_cell.length_b   1.000
_cell.length_c   1.000
_cell.angle_alpha   90.00
_cell.angle_beta   90.00
_cell.angle_gamma   90.00
#
_symmetry.space_group_name_H-M   'P 1'
#
loop_
_entity.id
_entity.type
_entity.pdbx_description
1 polymer ?
#
loop_
_entity_poly.entity_id
_entity_poly.type
_entity_poly.pdbx_seq_one_letter_code
_entity_poly.pdbx_strand_id
1 'polypeptide(L)'
;MIVFVFGLFACIILILAVYLLRHRHNLFGLSAEKLGLVPSIYGSLLLLTALAILVSSAIYRDAPLPTTLFVIVGTLLTTAMAVSISQRMFK
;
A
#
# COMPACT_ATOMS: atom_id res chain seq x y z
N MET A 1 2.85 -7.78 21.40
CA MET A 1 2.26 -8.57 20.29
C MET A 1 1.69 -7.69 19.19
N ILE A 2 0.82 -6.71 19.50
CA ILE A 2 0.19 -5.81 18.51
C ILE A 2 1.19 -4.97 17.68
N VAL A 3 2.23 -4.42 18.30
CA VAL A 3 3.26 -3.62 17.59
C VAL A 3 3.99 -4.41 16.51
N PHE A 4 4.25 -5.70 16.76
CA PHE A 4 4.87 -6.58 15.76
C PHE A 4 3.97 -6.76 14.53
N VAL A 5 2.66 -6.96 14.74
CA VAL A 5 1.68 -7.11 13.66
C VAL A 5 1.61 -5.83 12.81
N PHE A 6 1.61 -4.66 13.45
CA PHE A 6 1.63 -3.39 12.72
C PHE A 6 2.92 -3.17 11.94
N GLY A 7 4.07 -3.51 12.51
CA GLY A 7 5.35 -3.47 11.80
C GLY A 7 5.38 -4.40 10.59
N LEU A 8 4.86 -5.62 10.73
CA LEU A 8 4.81 -6.60 9.65
C LEU A 8 3.85 -6.14 8.53
N PHE A 9 2.68 -5.62 8.89
CA PHE A 9 1.74 -5.05 7.93
C PHE A 9 2.35 -3.85 7.19
N ALA A 10 2.99 -2.92 7.90
CA ALA A 10 3.66 -1.79 7.28
C ALA A 10 4.77 -2.23 6.32
N CYS A 11 5.53 -3.27 6.68
CA CYS A 11 6.56 -3.85 5.81
C CYS A 11 5.96 -4.42 4.52
N ILE A 12 4.86 -5.18 4.60
CA ILE A 12 4.16 -5.72 3.43
C ILE A 12 3.68 -4.59 2.51
N ILE A 13 3.01 -3.57 3.08
CA ILE A 13 2.54 -2.41 2.31
C ILE A 13 3.71 -1.68 1.65
N LEU A 14 4.83 -1.53 2.35
CA LEU A 14 6.02 -0.86 1.84
C LEU A 14 6.67 -1.62 0.69
N ILE A 15 6.82 -2.94 0.81
CA ILE A 15 7.31 -3.81 -0.27
C ILE A 15 6.40 -3.69 -1.50
N LEU A 16 5.08 -3.74 -1.29
CA LEU A 16 4.09 -3.63 -2.36
C LEU A 16 4.15 -2.26 -3.04
N ALA A 17 4.26 -1.18 -2.26
CA ALA A 17 4.40 0.18 -2.76
C ALA A 17 5.65 0.35 -3.62
N VAL A 18 6.80 -0.11 -3.12
CA VAL A 18 8.08 -0.08 -3.85
C VAL A 18 7.99 -0.92 -5.13
N TYR A 19 7.37 -2.09 -5.06
CA TYR A 19 7.17 -2.95 -6.22
C TYR A 19 6.33 -2.24 -7.30
N LEU A 20 5.23 -1.60 -6.91
CA LEU A 20 4.37 -0.83 -7.82
C LEU A 20 5.12 0.32 -8.49
N LEU A 21 5.91 1.08 -7.72
CA LEU A 21 6.68 2.20 -8.24
C LEU A 21 7.80 1.75 -9.18
N ARG A 22 8.48 0.63 -8.83
CA ARG A 22 9.57 0.06 -9.65
C ARG A 22 9.06 -0.54 -10.96
N HIS A 23 7.88 -1.18 -10.92
CA HIS A 23 7.27 -1.83 -12.08
C HIS A 23 6.17 -0.98 -12.73
N ARG A 24 6.18 0.34 -12.51
CA ARG A 24 5.17 1.27 -13.04
C ARG A 24 5.00 1.22 -14.57
N HIS A 25 6.04 0.79 -15.28
CA HIS A 25 6.04 0.69 -16.74
C HIS A 25 5.72 -0.72 -17.28
N ASN A 26 5.82 -1.75 -16.44
CA ASN A 26 5.56 -3.13 -16.83
C ASN A 26 5.13 -3.94 -15.59
N LEU A 27 3.84 -3.85 -15.26
CA LEU A 27 3.29 -4.46 -14.05
C LEU A 27 2.52 -5.71 -14.44
N PHE A 28 2.98 -6.88 -13.99
CA PHE A 28 2.41 -8.19 -14.36
C PHE A 28 2.32 -8.42 -15.89
N GLY A 29 3.27 -7.89 -16.67
CA GLY A 29 3.28 -8.03 -18.13
C GLY A 29 2.35 -7.06 -18.87
N LEU A 30 1.70 -6.13 -18.15
CA LEU A 30 0.90 -5.07 -18.75
C LEU A 30 1.77 -3.85 -19.04
N SER A 31 1.69 -3.36 -20.28
CA SER A 31 2.31 -2.09 -20.70
C SER A 31 1.78 -0.90 -19.89
N ALA A 32 2.67 0.06 -19.64
CA ALA A 32 2.35 1.38 -19.07
C ALA A 32 1.15 2.06 -19.74
N GLU A 33 0.88 1.76 -21.01
CA GLU A 33 -0.22 2.32 -21.79
C GLU A 33 -1.60 1.82 -21.31
N LYS A 34 -1.71 0.54 -20.91
CA LYS A 34 -2.93 -0.02 -20.30
C LYS A 34 -3.10 0.39 -18.84
N LEU A 35 -1.99 0.48 -18.10
CA LEU A 35 -2.00 0.79 -16.67
C LEU A 35 -2.08 2.29 -16.36
N GLY A 36 -1.62 3.14 -17.26
CA GLY A 36 -1.53 4.59 -17.08
C GLY A 36 -0.78 4.95 -15.80
N LEU A 37 -1.34 5.89 -15.03
CA LEU A 37 -0.76 6.39 -13.78
C LEU A 37 -1.14 5.57 -12.53
N VAL A 38 -1.95 4.50 -12.68
CA VAL A 38 -2.47 3.71 -11.54
C VAL A 38 -1.35 3.16 -10.65
N PRO A 39 -0.30 2.50 -11.19
CA PRO A 39 0.81 2.02 -10.37
C PRO A 39 1.52 3.13 -9.59
N SER A 40 1.65 4.31 -10.21
CA SER A 40 2.34 5.45 -9.59
C SER A 40 1.51 6.07 -8.47
N ILE A 41 0.20 6.20 -8.67
CA ILE A 41 -0.73 6.79 -7.68
C ILE A 41 -0.86 5.86 -6.47
N TYR A 42 -1.16 4.57 -6.70
CA TYR A 42 -1.30 3.63 -5.59
C TYR A 42 0.04 3.33 -4.93
N GLY A 43 1.14 3.29 -5.68
CA GLY A 43 2.48 3.14 -5.14
C GLY A 43 2.84 4.26 -4.15
N SER A 44 2.58 5.53 -4.50
CA SER A 44 2.87 6.65 -3.58
C SER A 44 1.93 6.68 -2.37
N LEU A 45 0.64 6.42 -2.55
CA LEU A 45 -0.34 6.39 -1.45
C LEU A 45 -0.04 5.27 -0.46
N LEU A 46 0.30 4.06 -0.95
CA LEU A 46 0.67 2.94 -0.09
C LEU A 46 1.98 3.21 0.64
N LEU A 47 2.96 3.86 -0.01
CA LEU A 47 4.23 4.23 0.62
C LEU A 47 4.00 5.23 1.77
N LEU A 48 3.19 6.26 1.55
CA LEU A 48 2.80 7.21 2.60
C LEU A 48 2.06 6.52 3.75
N THR A 49 1.18 5.57 3.43
CA THR A 49 0.43 4.82 4.44
C THR A 49 1.34 3.92 5.27
N ALA A 50 2.29 3.21 4.65
CA ALA A 50 3.28 2.42 5.37
C ALA A 50 4.12 3.27 6.34
N LEU A 51 4.57 4.44 5.88
CA LEU A 51 5.29 5.40 6.73
C LEU A 51 4.42 5.89 7.89
N ALA A 52 3.15 6.21 7.64
CA ALA A 52 2.22 6.62 8.68
C ALA A 52 1.99 5.53 9.72
N ILE A 53 1.88 4.26 9.31
CA ILE A 53 1.76 3.12 10.24
C ILE A 53 3.02 2.96 11.07
N LEU A 54 4.22 3.06 10.47
CA LEU A 54 5.49 2.97 11.20
C LEU A 54 5.65 4.11 12.22
N VAL A 55 5.38 5.35 11.79
CA VAL A 55 5.48 6.54 12.65
C VAL A 55 4.44 6.46 13.78
N SER A 56 3.20 6.12 13.45
CA SER A 56 2.12 5.97 14.44
C SER A 56 2.45 4.86 15.44
N SER A 57 2.93 3.71 14.98
CA SER A 57 3.32 2.61 15.85
C SER A 57 4.56 2.93 16.71
N ALA A 58 5.44 3.82 16.27
CA ALA A 58 6.60 4.25 17.03
C ALA A 58 6.25 5.27 18.13
N ILE A 59 5.30 6.17 17.86
CA ILE A 59 4.84 7.22 18.78
C ILE A 59 3.85 6.65 19.80
N TYR A 60 2.85 5.89 19.34
CA TYR A 60 1.70 5.46 20.13
C TYR A 60 1.82 3.99 20.58
N ARG A 61 3.01 3.57 21.01
CA ARG A 61 3.34 2.16 21.35
C ARG A 61 2.28 1.44 22.20
N ASP A 62 1.65 2.18 23.11
CA ASP A 62 0.65 1.67 24.06
C ASP A 62 -0.81 1.97 23.66
N ALA A 63 -1.03 2.80 22.62
CA ALA A 63 -2.34 3.20 22.14
C ALA A 63 -2.57 2.66 20.70
N PRO A 64 -3.26 1.52 20.54
CA PRO A 64 -3.40 0.87 19.24
C PRO A 64 -4.33 1.63 18.27
N LEU A 65 -5.28 2.43 18.79
CA LEU A 65 -6.29 3.14 17.99
C LEU A 65 -5.76 3.92 16.79
N PRO A 66 -4.80 4.86 16.94
CA PRO A 66 -4.29 5.64 15.82
C PRO A 66 -3.58 4.76 14.77
N THR A 67 -2.89 3.70 15.19
CA THR A 67 -2.22 2.79 14.23
C THR A 67 -3.24 1.94 13.49
N THR A 68 -4.26 1.44 14.18
CA THR A 68 -5.36 0.67 13.58
C THR A 68 -6.09 1.46 12.50
N LEU A 69 -6.31 2.77 12.68
CA LEU A 69 -6.92 3.61 11.65
C LEU A 69 -6.09 3.63 10.35
N PHE A 70 -4.78 3.80 10.44
CA PHE A 70 -3.92 3.75 9.26
C PHE A 70 -3.88 2.36 8.61
N VAL A 71 -3.97 1.29 9.40
CA VAL A 71 -4.08 -0.08 8.87
C VAL A 71 -5.39 -0.27 8.09
N ILE A 72 -6.51 0.26 8.60
CA ILE A 72 -7.80 0.23 7.89
C ILE A 72 -7.70 1.00 6.56
N VAL A 73 -7.13 2.21 6.59
CA VAL A 73 -6.90 3.01 5.37
C VAL A 73 -6.01 2.27 4.37
N GLY A 74 -4.92 1.66 4.83
CA GLY A 74 -4.04 0.85 3.99
C GLY A 74 -4.74 -0.36 3.37
N THR A 75 -5.64 -1.00 4.12
CA THR A 75 -6.46 -2.13 3.64
C THR A 75 -7.44 -1.69 2.56
N LEU A 76 -8.11 -0.56 2.75
CA LEU A 76 -9.02 0.03 1.76
C LEU A 76 -8.27 0.42 0.47
N LEU A 77 -7.11 1.07 0.60
CA LEU A 77 -6.25 1.43 -0.53
C LEU A 77 -5.76 0.21 -1.30
N THR A 78 -5.35 -0.85 -0.59
CA THR A 78 -4.88 -2.09 -1.22
C THR A 78 -6.02 -2.79 -1.97
N THR A 79 -7.23 -2.79 -1.40
CA THR A 79 -8.43 -3.33 -2.07
C THR A 79 -8.78 -2.52 -3.31
N ALA A 80 -8.81 -1.19 -3.20
CA ALA A 80 -9.09 -0.30 -4.33
C ALA A 80 -8.04 -0.45 -5.45
N MET A 81 -6.77 -0.61 -5.09
CA MET A 81 -5.67 -0.90 -6.01
C MET A 81 -5.91 -2.23 -6.73
N ALA A 82 -6.21 -3.30 -6.00
CA ALA A 82 -6.43 -4.63 -6.58
C ALA A 82 -7.60 -4.62 -7.57
N VAL A 83 -8.72 -3.96 -7.21
CA VAL A 83 -9.87 -3.79 -8.11
C VAL A 83 -9.48 -2.97 -9.35
N SER A 84 -8.78 -1.85 -9.17
CA SER A 84 -8.37 -0.97 -10.28
C SER A 84 -7.41 -1.65 -11.25
N ILE A 85 -6.44 -2.42 -10.75
CA ILE A 85 -5.51 -3.18 -11.57
C ILE A 85 -6.26 -4.30 -12.29
N SER A 86 -7.07 -5.08 -11.57
CA SER A 86 -7.88 -6.17 -12.14
C SER A 86 -8.77 -5.67 -13.29
N GLN A 87 -9.50 -4.57 -13.09
CA GLN A 87 -10.32 -3.96 -14.14
C GLN A 87 -9.52 -3.58 -15.40
N ARG A 88 -8.24 -3.24 -15.26
CA ARG A 88 -7.36 -2.93 -16.40
C ARG A 88 -6.71 -4.18 -17.02
N MET A 89 -6.65 -5.29 -16.30
CA MET A 89 -6.20 -6.57 -16.85
C MET A 89 -7.27 -7.20 -17.75
N PHE A 90 -8.54 -7.11 -17.35
CA PHE A 90 -9.68 -7.76 -18.02
C PHE A 90 -10.44 -6.85 -19.00
N LYS A 91 -9.98 -5.61 -19.22
CA LYS A 91 -10.42 -4.73 -20.31
C LYS A 91 -9.36 -4.69 -21.42
#